data_AF-A0A931F1N0-F1
#
_entry.id   AF-A0A931F1N0-F1
#
_cell.length_a   1.000
_cell.length_b   1.000
_cell.length_c   1.000
_cell.angle_alpha   90.00
_cell.angle_beta   90.00
_cell.angle_gamma   90.00
#
_symmetry.space_group_name_H-M   'P 1'
#
loop_
_entity.id
_entity.type
_entity.pdbx_description
1 polymer ?
#
loop_
_entity_poly.entity_id
_entity_poly.type
_entity_poly.pdbx_seq_one_letter_code
_entity_poly.pdbx_strand_id
1 'polypeptide(L)'
;MDIPRPAEMFDRTWEWTQLTRFVSDEEPGASLGIVSGRRRQGKTFLLEAMCEATGGFYYAATETVPREESLRELGEAVGRHIGSPGTIRFANYEEAVDALLSLGRDRPLPVVLDEFPYLVRGARELRQ
;
A
#
# COMPACT_ATOMS: atom_id res chain seq x y z
N MET A 1 -4.63 18.47 4.56
CA MET A 1 -3.29 18.59 3.95
C MET A 1 -3.45 18.88 2.46
N ASP A 2 -2.66 19.79 1.87
CA ASP A 2 -2.67 19.99 0.41
C ASP A 2 -1.53 19.14 -0.19
N ILE A 3 -1.88 18.18 -1.05
CA ILE A 3 -0.94 17.22 -1.64
C ILE A 3 -0.85 17.56 -3.13
N PRO A 4 0.25 18.19 -3.59
CA PRO A 4 0.37 18.62 -4.98
C PRO A 4 0.45 17.41 -5.91
N ARG A 5 -0.35 17.43 -6.96
CA ARG A 5 -0.32 16.41 -8.00
C ARG A 5 0.95 16.54 -8.84
N PRO A 6 1.65 15.43 -9.17
CA PRO A 6 2.80 15.46 -10.07
C PRO A 6 2.45 16.07 -11.43
N ALA A 7 3.41 16.77 -12.03
CA ALA A 7 3.22 17.44 -13.33
C ALA A 7 3.02 16.43 -14.47
N GLU A 8 3.63 15.25 -14.35
CA GLU A 8 3.59 14.13 -15.29
C GLU A 8 2.24 13.41 -15.27
N MET A 9 1.37 13.71 -14.31
CA MET A 9 0.08 13.05 -14.17
C MET A 9 -0.99 13.73 -15.05
N PHE A 10 -1.28 13.12 -16.19
CA PHE A 10 -2.29 13.62 -17.14
C PHE A 10 -3.69 13.06 -16.85
N ASP A 11 -4.72 13.92 -16.92
CA ASP A 11 -6.14 13.53 -16.88
C ASP A 11 -6.53 12.62 -15.69
N ARG A 12 -6.00 12.92 -14.49
CA ARG A 12 -6.29 12.20 -13.23
C ARG A 12 -6.65 13.15 -12.09
N THR A 13 -7.14 14.34 -12.41
CA THR A 13 -7.44 15.37 -11.41
C THR A 13 -8.51 14.89 -10.43
N TRP A 14 -9.52 14.18 -10.93
CA TRP A 14 -10.59 13.67 -10.08
C TRP A 14 -10.09 12.58 -9.13
N GLU A 15 -9.38 11.58 -9.65
CA GLU A 15 -8.83 10.47 -8.87
C GLU A 15 -7.82 10.96 -7.84
N TRP A 16 -6.93 11.88 -8.22
CA TRP A 16 -6.00 12.51 -7.28
C TRP A 16 -6.75 13.19 -6.15
N THR A 17 -7.78 14.00 -6.48
CA THR A 17 -8.60 14.67 -5.46
C THR A 17 -9.30 13.68 -4.53
N GLN A 18 -9.82 12.56 -5.04
CA GLN A 18 -10.46 11.55 -4.19
C GLN A 18 -9.44 10.87 -3.27
N LEU A 19 -8.27 10.50 -3.78
CA LEU A 19 -7.21 9.91 -2.97
C LEU A 19 -6.69 10.89 -1.93
N THR A 20 -6.47 12.16 -2.28
CA THR A 20 -6.05 13.20 -1.34
C THR A 20 -7.05 13.36 -0.19
N ARG A 21 -8.35 13.29 -0.48
CA ARG A 21 -9.39 13.32 0.57
C ARG A 21 -9.31 12.09 1.45
N PHE A 22 -9.23 10.89 0.85
CA PHE A 22 -9.18 9.63 1.58
C PHE A 22 -7.93 9.54 2.47
N VAL A 23 -6.75 9.90 1.97
CA VAL A 23 -5.49 9.79 2.72
C VAL A 23 -5.27 10.88 3.75
N SER A 24 -6.03 11.98 3.66
CA SER A 24 -5.99 13.09 4.62
C SER A 24 -7.09 12.98 5.68
N ASP A 25 -7.87 11.90 5.68
CA ASP A 25 -8.88 11.67 6.71
C ASP A 25 -8.19 11.35 8.04
N GLU A 26 -8.56 12.10 9.08
CA GLU A 26 -8.00 11.99 10.44
C GLU A 26 -8.97 11.24 11.38
N GLU A 27 -10.09 10.73 10.86
CA GLU A 27 -11.01 9.89 11.63
C GLU A 27 -10.25 8.70 12.28
N PRO A 28 -10.52 8.39 13.56
CA PRO A 28 -9.80 7.33 14.25
C PRO A 28 -10.01 5.95 13.60
N GLY A 29 -8.90 5.25 13.37
CA GLY A 29 -8.89 3.87 12.88
C GLY A 29 -8.39 3.73 11.44
N ALA A 30 -8.27 2.49 10.99
CA ALA A 30 -7.82 2.21 9.63
C ALA A 30 -9.02 2.21 8.66
N SER A 31 -8.99 3.08 7.65
CA SER A 31 -9.93 3.07 6.53
C SER A 31 -9.39 2.22 5.38
N LEU A 32 -10.27 1.48 4.69
CA LEU A 32 -9.92 0.71 3.50
C LEU A 32 -10.50 1.34 2.23
N GLY A 33 -9.64 1.59 1.25
CA GLY A 33 -10.01 2.05 -0.08
C GLY A 33 -9.66 0.99 -1.13
N ILE A 34 -10.57 0.70 -2.05
CA ILE A 34 -10.33 -0.20 -3.18
C ILE A 34 -10.22 0.64 -4.46
N VAL A 35 -9.03 0.65 -5.06
CA VAL A 35 -8.80 1.31 -6.35
C VAL A 35 -8.87 0.27 -7.46
N SER A 36 -9.95 0.33 -8.24
CA SER A 36 -10.20 -0.61 -9.35
C SER A 36 -10.26 0.12 -10.69
N GLY A 37 -10.03 -0.62 -11.78
CA GLY A 37 -10.07 -0.08 -13.14
C GLY A 37 -9.41 -1.02 -14.13
N ARG A 38 -9.48 -0.69 -15.43
CA ARG A 38 -8.89 -1.54 -16.48
C ARG A 38 -7.36 -1.64 -16.35
N ARG A 39 -6.77 -2.74 -16.87
CA ARG A 39 -5.30 -2.90 -16.95
C ARG A 39 -4.70 -1.74 -17.77
N ARG A 40 -3.49 -1.30 -17.39
CA ARG A 40 -2.71 -0.23 -18.05
C ARG A 40 -3.34 1.17 -18.07
N GLN A 41 -4.19 1.48 -17.10
CA GLN A 41 -4.78 2.82 -16.95
C GLN A 41 -4.04 3.72 -15.95
N GLY A 42 -2.78 3.40 -15.61
CA GLY A 42 -1.96 4.26 -14.74
C GLY A 42 -2.35 4.25 -13.25
N LYS A 43 -3.03 3.21 -12.76
CA LYS A 43 -3.37 3.07 -11.33
C LYS A 43 -2.12 2.95 -10.46
N THR A 44 -1.18 2.11 -10.88
CA THR A 44 0.13 1.94 -10.24
C THR A 44 0.84 3.28 -10.09
N PHE A 45 1.00 4.03 -11.19
CA PHE A 45 1.60 5.36 -11.16
C PHE A 45 0.85 6.34 -10.23
N LEU A 46 -0.49 6.31 -10.23
CA LEU A 46 -1.30 7.15 -9.34
C LEU A 46 -1.05 6.83 -7.86
N LEU A 47 -1.00 5.54 -7.50
CA LEU A 47 -0.82 5.10 -6.12
C LEU A 47 0.61 5.28 -5.63
N GLU A 48 1.60 4.99 -6.48
CA GLU A 48 3.02 5.26 -6.19
C GLU A 48 3.25 6.74 -5.91
N ALA A 49 2.76 7.62 -6.80
CA ALA A 49 2.86 9.06 -6.60
C ALA A 49 2.19 9.54 -5.31
N MET A 50 1.08 8.93 -4.91
CA MET A 50 0.40 9.27 -3.66
C MET A 50 1.23 8.86 -2.44
N CYS A 51 1.82 7.65 -2.44
CA CYS A 51 2.71 7.22 -1.38
C CYS A 51 3.98 8.08 -1.32
N GLU A 52 4.58 8.41 -2.46
CA GLU A 52 5.73 9.31 -2.52
C GLU A 52 5.42 10.70 -1.94
N ALA A 53 4.28 11.28 -2.31
CA ALA A 53 3.88 12.62 -1.86
C ALA A 53 3.52 12.67 -0.36
N THR A 54 3.16 11.54 0.25
CA THR A 54 2.72 11.45 1.66
C THR A 54 3.74 10.79 2.59
N GLY A 55 4.85 10.29 2.04
CA GLY A 55 5.74 9.37 2.75
C GLY A 55 5.02 8.10 3.20
N GLY A 56 4.04 7.65 2.41
CA GLY A 56 3.28 6.43 2.61
C GLY A 56 4.06 5.16 2.22
N PHE A 57 3.52 4.01 2.58
CA PHE A 57 4.06 2.71 2.26
C PHE A 57 3.48 2.20 0.94
N TYR A 58 4.33 1.63 0.09
CA TYR A 58 3.92 1.01 -1.16
C TYR A 58 4.59 -0.36 -1.32
N TYR A 59 3.79 -1.37 -1.66
CA TYR A 59 4.26 -2.69 -2.05
C TYR A 59 3.37 -3.24 -3.19
N ALA A 60 4.00 -3.76 -4.23
CA ALA A 60 3.31 -4.38 -5.35
C ALA A 60 3.64 -5.87 -5.42
N ALA A 61 2.61 -6.72 -5.39
CA ALA A 61 2.82 -8.16 -5.52
C ALA A 61 2.95 -8.59 -6.98
N THR A 62 3.76 -9.62 -7.19
CA THR A 62 3.98 -10.21 -8.51
C THR A 62 3.37 -11.61 -8.56
N GLU A 63 2.65 -11.92 -9.64
CA GLU A 63 1.89 -13.17 -9.78
C GLU A 63 2.72 -14.45 -9.63
N THR A 64 4.00 -14.41 -10.00
CA THR A 64 4.88 -15.58 -10.09
C THR A 64 5.65 -15.88 -8.80
N VAL A 65 5.49 -15.07 -7.76
CA VAL A 65 6.27 -15.17 -6.52
C VAL A 65 5.54 -16.12 -5.53
N PRO A 66 6.23 -17.14 -4.98
CA PRO A 66 5.67 -17.99 -3.93
C PRO A 66 5.33 -17.19 -2.66
N ARG A 67 4.32 -17.64 -1.90
CA ARG A 67 3.84 -16.96 -0.68
C ARG A 67 4.97 -16.63 0.30
N GLU A 68 5.86 -17.59 0.58
CA GLU A 68 6.96 -17.42 1.52
C GLU A 68 7.92 -16.31 1.06
N GLU A 69 8.15 -16.22 -0.24
CA GLU A 69 9.00 -15.21 -0.84
C GLU A 69 8.31 -13.84 -0.85
N SER A 70 7.00 -13.78 -1.12
CA SER A 70 6.21 -12.54 -1.00
C SER A 70 6.23 -11.98 0.42
N LEU A 71 6.11 -12.84 1.45
CA LEU A 71 6.21 -12.40 2.85
C LEU A 71 7.62 -11.91 3.21
N ARG A 72 8.66 -12.54 2.66
CA ARG A 72 10.05 -12.09 2.82
C ARG A 72 10.25 -10.71 2.19
N GLU A 73 9.83 -10.53 0.94
CA GLU A 73 9.93 -9.26 0.22
C GLU A 73 9.13 -8.14 0.91
N LEU A 74 7.93 -8.46 1.40
CA LEU A 74 7.10 -7.52 2.15
C LEU A 74 7.78 -7.11 3.47
N GLY A 75 8.36 -8.06 4.20
CA GLY A 75 9.17 -7.79 5.40
C GLY A 75 10.34 -6.86 5.09
N GLU A 76 11.08 -7.11 4.02
CA GLU A 76 12.18 -6.25 3.56
C GLU A 76 11.70 -4.85 3.16
N ALA A 77 10.52 -4.74 2.53
CA ALA A 77 9.92 -3.44 2.20
C ALA A 77 9.54 -2.66 3.46
N VAL A 78 8.89 -3.30 4.43
CA VAL A 78 8.55 -2.66 5.73
C VAL A 78 9.81 -2.24 6.48
N GLY A 79 10.83 -3.10 6.53
CA GLY A 79 12.09 -2.82 7.19
C GLY A 79 12.80 -1.61 6.61
N ARG A 80 12.84 -1.51 5.27
CA ARG A 80 13.37 -0.32 4.56
C ARG A 80 12.55 0.93 4.85
N HIS A 81 11.23 0.82 4.87
CA HIS A 81 10.34 1.96 5.10
C HIS A 81 10.52 2.59 6.50
N ILE A 82 10.69 1.76 7.53
CA ILE A 82 10.89 2.24 8.91
C ILE A 82 12.37 2.49 9.28
N GLY A 83 13.30 2.27 8.34
CA GLY A 83 14.73 2.40 8.60
C GLY A 83 15.29 1.39 9.61
N SER A 84 14.68 0.21 9.72
CA SER A 84 15.13 -0.83 10.66
C SER A 84 16.50 -1.39 10.24
N PRO A 85 17.47 -1.51 11.16
CA PRO A 85 18.75 -2.16 10.88
C PRO A 85 18.64 -3.69 10.78
N GLY A 86 17.51 -4.28 11.19
CA GLY A 86 17.28 -5.72 11.20
C GLY A 86 16.35 -6.20 10.08
N THR A 87 16.48 -7.47 9.70
CA THR A 87 15.56 -8.11 8.76
C THR A 87 14.22 -8.39 9.44
N ILE A 88 13.15 -7.80 8.92
CA ILE A 88 11.77 -8.15 9.30
C ILE A 88 11.36 -9.39 8.51
N ARG A 89 10.78 -10.37 9.19
CA ARG A 89 10.22 -11.58 8.58
C ARG A 89 8.85 -11.84 9.16
N PHE A 90 7.89 -12.10 8.29
CA PHE A 90 6.53 -12.45 8.67
C PHE A 90 6.31 -13.96 8.48
N ALA A 91 5.71 -14.61 9.48
CA ALA A 91 5.33 -16.02 9.38
C ALA A 91 4.08 -16.22 8.51
N ASN A 92 3.18 -15.23 8.52
CA ASN A 92 1.92 -15.26 7.79
C ASN A 92 1.45 -13.85 7.43
N TYR A 93 0.33 -13.76 6.69
CA TYR A 93 -0.22 -12.46 6.28
C TYR A 93 -0.92 -11.70 7.41
N GLU A 94 -1.36 -12.38 8.48
CA GLU A 94 -1.93 -11.71 9.65
C GLU A 94 -0.87 -10.83 10.32
N GLU A 95 0.31 -11.38 10.59
CA GLU A 95 1.46 -10.63 11.12
C GLU A 95 1.87 -9.47 10.19
N ALA A 96 1.84 -9.70 8.88
CA ALA A 96 2.16 -8.66 7.90
C ALA A 96 1.14 -7.52 7.93
N VAL A 97 -0.16 -7.83 7.99
CA VAL A 97 -1.23 -6.83 8.08
C VAL A 97 -1.13 -6.05 9.38
N ASP A 98 -0.89 -6.70 10.52
CA ASP A 98 -0.70 -6.03 11.81
C ASP A 98 0.48 -5.06 11.80
N ALA A 99 1.58 -5.45 11.17
CA ALA A 99 2.75 -4.60 11.01
C ALA A 99 2.44 -3.37 10.13
N LEU A 100 1.72 -3.57 9.02
CA LEU A 100 1.30 -2.49 8.13
C LEU A 100 0.34 -1.51 8.81
N LEU A 101 -0.66 -2.01 9.55
CA LEU A 101 -1.58 -1.19 10.32
C LEU A 101 -0.86 -0.37 11.41
N SER A 102 0.20 -0.94 11.99
CA SER A 102 1.00 -0.27 13.01
C SER A 102 1.83 0.91 12.47
N LEU A 103 2.09 0.98 11.15
CA LEU A 103 2.80 2.12 10.53
C LEU A 103 2.06 3.44 10.69
N GLY A 104 0.72 3.40 10.74
CA GLY A 104 -0.14 4.58 10.88
C GLY A 104 -0.50 4.96 12.31
N ARG A 105 0.16 4.38 13.33
CA ARG A 105 -0.22 4.59 14.75
C ARG A 105 -0.09 6.06 15.20
N ASP A 106 0.97 6.74 14.77
CA ASP A 106 1.29 8.10 15.24
C ASP A 106 0.75 9.19 14.32
N ARG A 107 0.48 8.86 13.05
CA ARG A 107 -0.06 9.78 12.03
C ARG A 107 -0.80 8.99 10.95
N PRO A 108 -1.77 9.60 10.24
CA PRO A 108 -2.30 9.05 9.01
C PRO A 108 -1.16 8.71 8.04
N LEU A 109 -1.12 7.46 7.61
CA LEU A 109 -0.09 6.93 6.72
C LEU A 109 -0.75 6.03 5.67
N PRO A 110 -0.74 6.42 4.39
CA PRO A 110 -1.25 5.59 3.32
C PRO A 110 -0.43 4.31 3.20
N VAL A 111 -1.10 3.17 3.20
CA VAL A 111 -0.51 1.86 2.90
C VAL A 111 -1.16 1.34 1.62
N VAL A 112 -0.35 1.17 0.58
CA VAL A 112 -0.79 0.61 -0.70
C VAL A 112 -0.23 -0.79 -0.87
N LEU A 113 -1.16 -1.72 -1.12
CA LEU A 113 -0.89 -3.08 -1.57
C LEU A 113 -1.40 -3.23 -3.01
N ASP A 114 -0.53 -2.99 -4.00
CA ASP A 114 -0.88 -3.12 -5.41
C ASP A 114 -0.90 -4.60 -5.84
N GLU A 115 -1.76 -4.90 -6.80
CA GLU A 115 -2.03 -6.24 -7.29
C GLU A 115 -2.39 -7.23 -6.16
N PHE A 116 -3.20 -6.77 -5.20
CA PHE A 116 -3.68 -7.53 -4.04
C PHE A 116 -4.20 -8.95 -4.36
N PRO A 117 -4.89 -9.23 -5.48
CA PRO A 117 -5.28 -10.60 -5.82
C PRO A 117 -4.11 -11.58 -5.88
N TYR A 118 -2.90 -11.11 -6.22
CA TYR A 118 -1.69 -11.92 -6.21
C TYR A 118 -1.14 -12.14 -4.79
N LEU A 119 -1.27 -11.16 -3.88
CA LEU A 119 -0.93 -11.34 -2.45
C LEU A 119 -1.73 -12.47 -1.81
N VAL A 120 -3.04 -12.46 -2.01
CA VAL A 120 -3.94 -13.41 -1.34
C VAL A 120 -4.09 -14.73 -2.08
N ARG A 121 -3.40 -14.90 -3.22
CA ARG A 121 -3.45 -16.14 -3.99
C ARG A 121 -2.83 -17.28 -3.18
N GLY A 122 -3.68 -18.14 -2.64
CA GLY A 122 -3.27 -19.25 -1.78
C GLY A 122 -3.41 -18.99 -0.28
N ALA A 123 -3.68 -17.75 0.15
CA ALA A 123 -4.09 -17.45 1.52
C ALA A 123 -5.52 -17.97 1.73
N ARG A 124 -5.68 -19.00 2.57
CA ARG A 124 -7.02 -19.50 2.94
C ARG A 124 -7.64 -18.64 4.03
N GLU A 125 -6.80 -17.97 4.84
CA GLU A 125 -7.20 -17.11 5.96
C GLU A 125 -7.90 -15.79 5.59
N LEU A 126 -7.67 -15.25 4.38
CA LEU A 126 -8.19 -13.92 3.96
C LEU A 126 -9.44 -13.99 3.06
N ARG A 127 -10.03 -15.18 2.88
CA ARG A 127 -11.28 -15.38 2.14
C ARG A 127 -12.46 -15.35 3.11
N GLN A 128 -12.89 -14.16 3.51
CA GLN A 128 -14.20 -13.96 4.13
C GLN A 128 -15.16 -13.33 3.12
#